data_AF-A0AAU9XTR9-F1
#
_entry.id   AF-A0AAU9XTR9-F1
#
_cell.length_a   1.000
_cell.length_b   1.000
_cell.length_c   1.000
_cell.angle_alpha   90.00
_cell.angle_beta   90.00
_cell.angle_gamma   90.00
#
_symmetry.space_group_name_H-M   'P 1'
#
loop_
_entity.id
_entity.type
_entity.pdbx_description
1 polymer ?
#
loop_
_entity_poly.entity_id
_entity_poly.type
_entity_poly.pdbx_seq_one_letter_code
_entity_poly.pdbx_strand_id
1 'polypeptide(L)'
;MAVLSNDKRWLVTLVASNKVAAPVLQDIVKQGMDKLYATLNNYLNGLPTPYSLQTLTYADVCHLAATPSTASSLKDLNFGNINNNSSVHGNNKKTYNYNVNSSVDLAKLYLSDYLAVFSAFDKSMDLNAALRLLGCRKYPVQVFVSSDPLHDIQPLADDVRENVRNRGSHFKESDWTQIFFDQCFDKLEALLQYLPLLPDKKKELLDQLCAWKTEGFKRIVDNDVKDLLEKFQNVKLASINDKLDDMPTREENERVIEKLSFFHTSMMDRFDRV
;
A
#
# COMPACT_ATOMS: atom_id res chain seq x y z
N MET A 1 -10.72 5.03 -32.69
CA MET A 1 -9.95 6.15 -32.11
C MET A 1 -8.79 5.57 -31.33
N ALA A 2 -7.57 5.68 -31.83
CA ALA A 2 -6.39 5.33 -31.05
C ALA A 2 -6.17 6.46 -30.05
N VAL A 3 -6.54 6.25 -28.78
CA VAL A 3 -5.95 7.03 -27.69
C VAL A 3 -4.44 6.90 -27.90
N LEU A 4 -3.75 7.99 -28.20
CA LEU A 4 -2.33 7.98 -28.52
C LEU A 4 -1.62 7.26 -27.36
N SER A 5 -0.86 6.21 -27.68
CA SER A 5 -0.13 5.40 -26.69
C SER A 5 0.75 6.24 -25.76
N ASN A 6 1.08 7.47 -26.15
CA ASN A 6 1.75 8.49 -25.35
C ASN A 6 1.02 8.84 -24.04
N ASP A 7 -0.32 8.96 -24.06
CA ASP A 7 -1.09 9.63 -22.98
C ASP A 7 -1.19 8.80 -21.70
N LYS A 8 -0.77 7.53 -21.73
CA LYS A 8 -0.89 6.60 -20.60
C LYS A 8 0.41 5.90 -20.22
N ARG A 9 1.56 6.30 -20.78
CA ARG A 9 2.87 5.77 -20.36
C ARG A 9 3.11 5.97 -18.86
N TRP A 10 2.80 7.16 -18.35
CA TRP A 10 2.87 7.48 -16.92
C TRP A 10 2.02 6.54 -16.07
N LEU A 11 0.81 6.24 -16.54
CA LEU A 11 -0.12 5.36 -15.84
C LEU A 11 0.41 3.93 -15.83
N VAL A 12 0.89 3.42 -16.97
CA VAL A 12 1.52 2.09 -17.06
C VAL A 12 2.71 1.99 -16.10
N THR A 13 3.58 3.00 -16.09
CA THR A 13 4.74 3.05 -15.18
C THR A 13 4.31 3.04 -13.71
N LEU A 14 3.34 3.88 -13.31
CA LEU A 14 2.86 3.92 -11.92
C LEU A 14 2.17 2.61 -11.51
N VAL A 15 1.34 2.03 -12.37
CA VAL A 15 0.65 0.77 -12.09
C VAL A 15 1.64 -0.38 -12.00
N ALA A 16 2.60 -0.48 -12.93
CA ALA A 16 3.66 -1.49 -12.88
C ALA A 16 4.50 -1.35 -11.60
N SER A 17 4.89 -0.12 -11.25
CA SER A 17 5.66 0.14 -10.02
C SER A 17 4.89 -0.32 -8.77
N ASN A 18 3.59 -0.05 -8.69
CA ASN A 18 2.77 -0.43 -7.55
C ASN A 18 2.41 -1.92 -7.53
N LYS A 19 2.19 -2.57 -8.68
CA LYS A 19 1.82 -3.98 -8.75
C LYS A 19 3.01 -4.92 -8.64
N VAL A 20 4.17 -4.53 -9.16
CA VAL A 20 5.36 -5.39 -9.23
C VAL A 20 6.36 -5.03 -8.14
N ALA A 21 6.79 -3.77 -8.06
CA ALA A 21 7.84 -3.36 -7.13
C ALA A 21 7.34 -3.18 -5.69
N ALA A 22 6.19 -2.52 -5.48
CA ALA A 22 5.76 -2.19 -4.11
C ALA A 22 5.65 -3.39 -3.17
N PRO A 23 5.04 -4.54 -3.55
CA PRO A 23 4.93 -5.69 -2.66
C PRO A 23 6.29 -6.23 -2.21
N VAL A 24 7.24 -6.38 -3.16
CA VAL A 24 8.57 -6.89 -2.82
C VAL A 24 9.37 -5.88 -2.00
N LEU A 25 9.23 -4.58 -2.26
CA LEU A 25 9.90 -3.56 -1.46
C LEU A 25 9.34 -3.50 -0.03
N GLN A 26 8.02 -3.69 0.15
CA GLN A 26 7.40 -3.78 1.48
C GLN A 26 7.99 -4.95 2.28
N ASP A 27 8.15 -6.12 1.67
CA ASP A 27 8.74 -7.30 2.31
C ASP A 27 10.22 -7.09 2.69
N ILE A 28 11.01 -6.49 1.79
CA ILE A 28 12.42 -6.18 2.06
C ILE A 28 12.54 -5.14 3.18
N VAL A 29 11.72 -4.08 3.13
CA VAL A 29 11.66 -3.05 4.17
C VAL A 29 11.29 -3.67 5.51
N LYS A 30 10.28 -4.54 5.55
CA LYS A 30 9.89 -5.26 6.77
C LYS A 30 11.08 -6.00 7.37
N GLN A 31 11.77 -6.81 6.57
CA GLN A 31 12.94 -7.59 7.03
C GLN A 31 14.05 -6.68 7.59
N GLY A 32 14.34 -5.59 6.89
CA GLY A 32 15.34 -4.62 7.34
C GLY A 32 14.93 -3.92 8.64
N MET A 33 13.67 -3.48 8.75
CA MET A 33 13.15 -2.81 9.94
C MET A 33 13.04 -3.74 11.15
N ASP A 34 12.64 -4.99 10.95
CA ASP A 34 12.63 -6.02 11.99
C ASP A 34 14.05 -6.26 12.53
N LYS A 35 15.04 -6.38 11.65
CA LYS A 35 16.45 -6.52 12.02
C LYS A 35 16.95 -5.29 12.77
N LEU A 36 16.69 -4.08 12.27
CA LEU A 36 17.10 -2.84 12.92
C LEU A 36 16.47 -2.70 14.31
N TYR A 37 15.18 -3.02 14.45
CA TYR A 37 14.47 -3.00 15.72
C TYR A 37 15.14 -3.93 16.74
N ALA A 38 15.43 -5.18 16.35
CA ALA A 38 16.11 -6.14 17.20
C ALA A 38 17.52 -5.68 17.58
N THR A 39 18.30 -5.18 16.62
CA THR A 39 19.66 -4.65 16.86
C THR A 39 19.64 -3.50 17.86
N LEU A 40 18.76 -2.52 17.66
CA LEU A 40 18.64 -1.37 18.57
C LEU A 40 18.18 -1.80 19.97
N ASN A 41 17.16 -2.65 20.07
CA ASN A 41 16.66 -3.11 21.36
C ASN A 41 17.72 -3.93 22.11
N ASN A 42 18.46 -4.81 21.43
CA ASN A 42 19.57 -5.56 22.03
C ASN A 42 20.69 -4.63 22.50
N TYR A 43 21.05 -3.63 21.68
CA TYR A 43 22.04 -2.63 22.06
C TYR A 43 21.62 -1.87 23.33
N LEU A 44 20.38 -1.38 23.37
CA LEU A 44 19.84 -0.62 24.49
C LEU A 44 19.76 -1.45 25.79
N ASN A 45 19.37 -2.72 25.69
CA ASN A 45 19.33 -3.62 26.85
C ASN A 45 20.74 -3.99 27.37
N GLY A 46 21.76 -3.94 26.50
CA GLY A 46 23.15 -4.24 26.86
C GLY A 46 23.93 -3.06 27.45
N LEU A 47 23.32 -1.87 27.55
CA LEU A 47 23.95 -0.71 28.17
C LEU A 47 24.04 -0.89 29.70
N PRO A 48 25.01 -0.23 30.37
CA PRO A 48 25.14 -0.29 31.85
C PRO A 48 23.86 0.10 32.59
N THR A 49 23.14 1.08 32.04
CA THR A 49 21.74 1.37 32.39
C THR A 49 20.88 0.84 31.25
N PRO A 50 20.14 -0.26 31.45
CA PRO A 50 19.32 -0.84 30.38
C PRO A 50 18.15 0.06 30.01
N TYR A 51 17.89 0.17 28.71
CA TYR A 51 16.69 0.80 28.16
C TYR A 51 15.97 -0.18 27.23
N SER A 52 14.67 -0.01 27.05
CA SER A 52 13.91 -0.69 26.00
C SER A 52 13.27 0.32 25.07
N LEU A 53 13.23 0.00 23.78
CA LEU A 53 12.48 0.76 22.78
C LEU A 53 11.02 0.99 23.21
N GLN A 54 10.40 0.01 23.87
CA GLN A 54 8.98 0.05 24.28
C GLN A 54 8.72 0.93 25.51
N THR A 55 9.75 1.35 26.22
CA THR A 55 9.63 2.15 27.45
C THR A 55 10.47 3.42 27.39
N LEU A 56 10.93 3.82 26.20
CA LEU A 56 11.73 5.03 26.03
C LEU A 56 10.95 6.26 26.49
N THR A 57 11.65 7.15 27.19
CA THR A 57 11.16 8.48 27.54
C THR A 57 11.93 9.58 26.82
N TYR A 58 11.42 10.81 26.87
CA TYR A 58 12.15 11.98 26.37
C TYR A 58 13.53 12.12 27.00
N ALA A 59 13.63 11.89 28.32
CA ALA A 59 14.89 11.98 29.04
C ALA A 59 15.89 10.94 28.53
N ASP A 60 15.45 9.69 28.32
CA ASP A 60 16.30 8.63 27.81
C ASP A 60 16.86 8.97 26.43
N VAL A 61 16.02 9.47 25.51
CA VAL A 61 16.47 9.90 24.17
C VAL A 61 17.49 11.05 24.27
N CYS A 62 17.29 12.00 25.19
CA CYS A 62 18.26 13.07 25.44
C CYS A 62 19.59 12.54 26.01
N HIS A 63 19.54 11.58 26.94
CA HIS A 63 20.73 10.97 27.53
C HIS A 63 21.51 10.14 26.51
N LEU A 64 20.84 9.30 25.73
CA LEU A 64 21.45 8.46 24.68
C LEU A 64 22.14 9.31 23.60
N ALA A 65 21.66 10.52 23.36
CA ALA A 65 22.26 11.46 22.41
C ALA A 65 23.49 12.20 22.94
N ALA A 66 23.72 12.22 24.25
CA ALA A 66 24.89 12.87 24.84
C ALA A 66 26.17 12.04 24.65
N THR A 67 26.03 10.74 24.39
CA THR A 67 27.14 9.80 24.19
C THR A 67 27.14 9.24 22.77
N PRO A 68 28.22 9.39 21.98
CA PRO A 68 28.32 8.79 20.65
C PRO A 68 28.13 7.27 20.72
N SER A 69 27.05 6.78 20.11
CA SER A 69 26.63 5.37 20.20
C SER A 69 25.68 5.01 19.07
N THR A 70 25.40 3.71 18.87
CA THR A 70 24.35 3.25 17.96
C THR A 70 22.98 3.88 18.28
N ALA A 71 22.72 4.23 19.54
CA ALA A 71 21.48 4.84 19.99
C ALA A 71 21.43 6.36 19.84
N SER A 72 22.56 7.05 19.60
CA SER A 72 22.57 8.51 19.50
C SER A 72 21.75 9.03 18.32
N SER A 73 21.58 8.21 17.26
CA SER A 73 20.74 8.54 16.11
C SER A 73 19.26 8.70 16.46
N LEU A 74 18.79 8.17 17.59
CA LEU A 74 17.37 8.25 18.00
C LEU A 74 16.90 9.69 18.17
N LYS A 75 17.75 10.61 18.64
CA LYS A 75 17.36 12.02 18.88
C LYS A 75 16.93 12.75 17.62
N ASP A 76 17.48 12.38 16.47
CA ASP A 76 17.19 13.04 15.19
C ASP A 76 15.98 12.43 14.47
N LEU A 77 15.35 11.42 15.07
CA LEU A 77 14.20 10.74 14.51
C LEU A 77 12.87 11.45 14.80
N ASN A 78 11.89 11.21 13.94
CA ASN A 78 10.61 11.88 14.00
C ASN A 78 9.60 11.12 14.87
N PHE A 79 9.73 11.24 16.19
CA PHE A 79 8.77 10.68 17.16
C PHE A 79 7.35 11.26 17.03
N GLY A 80 7.17 12.37 16.30
CA GLY A 80 5.83 12.90 15.98
C GLY A 80 4.98 11.94 15.15
N ASN A 81 5.61 11.03 14.39
CA ASN A 81 4.94 10.12 13.47
C ASN A 81 4.33 8.87 14.14
N ILE A 82 4.58 8.66 15.42
CA ILE A 82 4.10 7.49 16.17
C ILE A 82 3.22 7.92 17.34
N ASN A 83 2.44 6.99 17.88
CA ASN A 83 1.61 7.19 19.08
C ASN A 83 0.69 8.43 19.04
N ASN A 84 0.30 8.87 17.83
CA ASN A 84 -0.47 10.10 17.60
C ASN A 84 0.18 11.38 18.16
N ASN A 85 1.50 11.37 18.38
CA ASN A 85 2.22 12.43 19.09
C ASN A 85 2.00 13.81 18.48
N SER A 86 2.23 13.99 17.18
CA SER A 86 2.03 15.30 16.52
C SER A 86 0.58 15.79 16.62
N SER A 87 -0.39 14.88 16.54
CA SER A 87 -1.81 15.25 16.59
C SER A 87 -2.29 15.64 17.99
N VAL A 88 -1.78 15.00 19.04
CA VAL A 88 -2.20 15.23 20.43
C VAL A 88 -1.39 16.35 21.08
N HIS A 89 -0.09 16.41 20.78
CA HIS A 89 0.86 17.27 21.48
C HIS A 89 1.44 18.40 20.62
N GLY A 90 1.05 18.49 19.35
CA GLY A 90 1.55 19.51 18.42
C GLY A 90 3.07 19.41 18.31
N ASN A 91 3.78 20.51 18.58
CA ASN A 91 5.24 20.57 18.54
C ASN A 91 5.91 20.34 19.91
N ASN A 92 5.14 20.01 20.96
CA ASN A 92 5.67 19.82 22.30
C ASN A 92 6.32 18.44 22.47
N LYS A 93 7.54 18.30 21.96
CA LYS A 93 8.29 17.03 21.97
C LYS A 93 8.47 16.44 23.37
N LYS A 94 8.52 17.26 24.43
CA LYS A 94 8.72 16.77 25.81
C LYS A 94 7.54 15.93 26.31
N THR A 95 6.35 16.10 25.75
CA THR A 95 5.14 15.38 26.17
C THR A 95 4.80 14.21 25.26
N TYR A 96 5.62 13.93 24.25
CA TYR A 96 5.41 12.79 23.36
C TYR A 96 5.54 11.46 24.11
N ASN A 97 4.76 10.47 23.67
CA ASN A 97 4.99 9.07 23.99
C ASN A 97 6.11 8.54 23.08
N TYR A 98 7.28 8.27 23.66
CA TYR A 98 8.48 7.83 22.95
C TYR A 98 8.56 6.31 22.74
N ASN A 99 7.56 5.55 23.18
CA ASN A 99 7.54 4.09 23.05
C ASN A 99 7.51 3.67 21.58
N VAL A 100 8.48 2.86 21.16
CA VAL A 100 8.54 2.25 19.82
C VAL A 100 8.12 0.79 19.97
N ASN A 101 6.85 0.49 19.71
CA ASN A 101 6.25 -0.80 20.04
C ASN A 101 6.45 -1.86 18.97
N SER A 102 6.87 -1.45 17.78
CA SER A 102 7.01 -2.31 16.61
C SER A 102 8.08 -1.82 15.63
N SER A 103 8.46 -2.68 14.70
CA SER A 103 9.26 -2.29 13.53
C SER A 103 8.52 -1.31 12.62
N VAL A 104 7.19 -1.32 12.59
CA VAL A 104 6.35 -0.33 11.90
C VAL A 104 6.54 1.05 12.51
N ASP A 105 6.47 1.16 13.84
CA ASP A 105 6.72 2.43 14.54
C ASP A 105 8.14 2.92 14.23
N LEU A 106 9.13 2.03 14.32
CA LEU A 106 10.51 2.35 14.01
C LEU A 106 10.68 2.85 12.56
N ALA A 107 10.00 2.24 11.58
CA ALA A 107 10.06 2.69 10.20
C ALA A 107 9.51 4.12 10.05
N LYS A 108 8.37 4.41 10.69
CA LYS A 108 7.74 5.74 10.67
C LYS A 108 8.66 6.84 11.21
N LEU A 109 9.52 6.52 12.18
CA LEU A 109 10.49 7.46 12.74
C LEU A 109 11.49 8.02 11.70
N TYR A 110 11.76 7.29 10.61
CA TYR A 110 12.68 7.70 9.54
C TYR A 110 12.00 8.46 8.39
N LEU A 111 10.69 8.69 8.47
CA LEU A 111 9.90 9.27 7.39
C LEU A 111 9.42 10.68 7.71
N SER A 112 9.05 11.41 6.66
CA SER A 112 8.19 12.59 6.80
C SER A 112 6.77 12.14 7.21
N ASP A 113 6.05 13.01 7.90
CA ASP A 113 4.70 12.77 8.42
C ASP A 113 3.72 12.23 7.37
N TYR A 114 3.68 12.83 6.18
CA TYR A 114 2.80 12.42 5.08
C TYR A 114 3.10 11.01 4.52
N LEU A 115 4.26 10.44 4.82
CA LEU A 115 4.64 9.07 4.43
C LEU A 115 4.47 8.06 5.56
N ALA A 116 4.23 8.51 6.79
CA ALA A 116 4.16 7.67 7.98
C ALA A 116 2.73 7.18 8.31
N VAL A 117 1.79 7.29 7.35
CA VAL A 117 0.36 7.01 7.55
C VAL A 117 -0.03 5.53 7.44
N PHE A 118 0.91 4.65 7.08
CA PHE A 118 0.66 3.21 6.92
C PHE A 118 0.48 2.49 8.27
N SER A 119 -0.27 1.38 8.29
CA SER A 119 -0.50 0.59 9.50
C SER A 119 0.39 -0.65 9.58
N ALA A 120 0.86 -1.15 8.44
CA ALA A 120 1.73 -2.32 8.36
C ALA A 120 2.63 -2.26 7.12
N PHE A 121 3.58 -3.19 7.01
CA PHE A 121 4.38 -3.42 5.79
C PHE A 121 3.55 -4.21 4.77
N ASP A 122 2.45 -3.62 4.32
CA ASP A 122 1.52 -4.21 3.37
C ASP A 122 1.00 -3.12 2.41
N LYS A 123 -0.14 -3.36 1.77
CA LYS A 123 -0.80 -2.40 0.87
C LYS A 123 -1.10 -1.02 1.48
N SER A 124 -1.08 -0.86 2.81
CA SER A 124 -1.20 0.44 3.46
C SER A 124 0.07 1.30 3.32
N MET A 125 1.22 0.69 3.04
CA MET A 125 2.49 1.37 2.79
C MET A 125 2.65 1.73 1.31
N ASP A 126 2.60 3.02 1.00
CA ASP A 126 2.95 3.56 -0.33
C ASP A 126 4.37 3.15 -0.73
N LEU A 127 4.54 2.83 -2.02
CA LEU A 127 5.83 2.65 -2.67
C LEU A 127 6.83 3.77 -2.32
N ASN A 128 6.40 5.02 -2.22
CA ASN A 128 7.29 6.13 -1.84
C ASN A 128 7.86 5.99 -0.43
N ALA A 129 7.06 5.50 0.52
CA ALA A 129 7.52 5.24 1.89
C ALA A 129 8.58 4.12 1.87
N ALA A 130 8.33 3.05 1.12
CA ALA A 130 9.29 1.96 0.95
C ALA A 130 10.61 2.43 0.32
N LEU A 131 10.54 3.20 -0.78
CA LEU A 131 11.72 3.78 -1.44
C LEU A 131 12.49 4.75 -0.54
N ARG A 132 11.80 5.55 0.28
CA ARG A 132 12.44 6.45 1.26
C ARG A 132 13.18 5.69 2.36
N LEU A 133 12.63 4.57 2.83
CA LEU A 133 13.29 3.71 3.80
C LEU A 133 14.52 3.04 3.18
N LEU A 134 14.39 2.47 1.98
CA LEU A 134 15.53 1.87 1.25
C LEU A 134 16.65 2.90 0.96
N GLY A 135 16.28 4.12 0.57
CA GLY A 135 17.21 5.23 0.32
C GLY A 135 17.79 5.91 1.57
N CYS A 136 17.38 5.50 2.77
CA CYS A 136 17.80 6.15 4.01
C CYS A 136 19.26 5.83 4.34
N ARG A 137 20.06 6.89 4.54
CA ARG A 137 21.48 6.83 4.93
C ARG A 137 21.71 7.11 6.42
N LYS A 138 20.63 7.31 7.19
CA LYS A 138 20.68 7.70 8.62
C LYS A 138 20.62 6.51 9.57
N TYR A 139 20.60 5.29 9.06
CA TYR A 139 20.60 4.12 9.93
C TYR A 139 21.93 4.00 10.68
N PRO A 140 21.91 3.65 11.97
CA PRO A 140 23.14 3.49 12.75
C PRO A 140 23.90 2.20 12.40
N VAL A 141 23.31 1.32 11.60
CA VAL A 141 23.91 0.09 11.07
C VAL A 141 23.48 -0.11 9.61
N GLN A 142 24.20 -0.94 8.86
CA GLN A 142 23.78 -1.30 7.50
C GLN A 142 22.56 -2.22 7.55
N VAL A 143 21.40 -1.67 7.17
CA VAL A 143 20.11 -2.37 7.21
C VAL A 143 19.82 -3.10 5.89
N PHE A 144 19.95 -2.36 4.79
CA PHE A 144 19.69 -2.86 3.44
C PHE A 144 21.02 -3.11 2.73
N VAL A 145 21.24 -4.35 2.31
CA VAL A 145 22.46 -4.80 1.63
C VAL A 145 22.06 -5.36 0.27
N SER A 146 22.80 -4.95 -0.76
CA SER A 146 22.65 -5.46 -2.12
C SER A 146 23.07 -6.92 -2.21
N SER A 147 22.48 -7.66 -3.15
CA SER A 147 23.00 -8.98 -3.52
C SER A 147 24.36 -8.92 -4.23
N ASP A 148 24.73 -7.77 -4.78
CA ASP A 148 26.01 -7.50 -5.41
C ASP A 148 26.76 -6.42 -4.61
N PRO A 149 27.93 -6.73 -4.01
CA PRO A 149 28.68 -5.77 -3.21
C PRO A 149 29.20 -4.56 -4.00
N LEU A 150 29.17 -4.59 -5.33
CA LEU A 150 29.57 -3.46 -6.18
C LEU A 150 28.44 -2.42 -6.37
N HIS A 151 27.24 -2.70 -5.88
CA HIS A 151 26.06 -1.87 -6.07
C HIS A 151 25.40 -1.53 -4.72
N ASP A 152 25.04 -0.27 -4.53
CA ASP A 152 24.30 0.19 -3.36
C ASP A 152 22.80 0.31 -3.65
N ILE A 153 21.97 -0.17 -2.73
CA ILE A 153 20.50 -0.09 -2.85
C ILE A 153 20.02 1.36 -2.70
N GLN A 154 20.68 2.16 -1.85
CA GLN A 154 20.27 3.51 -1.51
C GLN A 154 20.16 4.44 -2.74
N PRO A 155 21.19 4.60 -3.59
CA PRO A 155 21.09 5.43 -4.79
C PRO A 155 20.07 4.89 -5.80
N LEU A 156 19.92 3.57 -5.94
CA LEU A 156 18.91 2.96 -6.82
C LEU A 156 17.48 3.28 -6.36
N ALA A 157 17.23 3.20 -5.04
CA ALA A 157 15.93 3.53 -4.47
C ALA A 157 15.62 5.04 -4.59
N ASP A 158 16.60 5.91 -4.37
CA ASP A 158 16.47 7.35 -4.60
C ASP A 158 16.17 7.66 -6.06
N ASP A 159 16.84 6.99 -7.00
CA ASP A 159 16.67 7.20 -8.45
C ASP A 159 15.27 6.79 -8.91
N VAL A 160 14.76 5.63 -8.47
CA VAL A 160 13.37 5.22 -8.73
C VAL A 160 12.38 6.22 -8.12
N ARG A 161 12.62 6.67 -6.89
CA ARG A 161 11.74 7.64 -6.25
C ARG A 161 11.66 8.94 -7.03
N GLU A 162 12.81 9.52 -7.36
CA GLU A 162 12.93 10.86 -7.94
C GLU A 162 12.53 10.87 -9.40
N ASN A 163 13.01 9.89 -10.17
CA ASN A 163 12.91 9.89 -11.62
C ASN A 163 11.77 9.00 -12.16
N VAL A 164 11.14 8.17 -11.33
CA VAL A 164 10.01 7.33 -11.75
C VAL A 164 8.74 7.70 -10.99
N ARG A 165 8.70 7.43 -9.68
CA ARG A 165 7.48 7.60 -8.86
C ARG A 165 7.05 9.07 -8.81
N ASN A 166 7.95 9.98 -8.46
CA ASN A 166 7.62 11.40 -8.30
C ASN A 166 7.26 12.05 -9.63
N ARG A 167 7.92 11.66 -10.73
CA ARG A 167 7.57 12.15 -12.07
C ARG A 167 6.20 11.66 -12.51
N GLY A 168 5.81 10.44 -12.14
CA GLY A 168 4.46 9.93 -12.34
C GLY A 168 3.42 10.67 -11.51
N SER A 169 3.74 10.95 -10.24
CA SER A 169 2.82 11.63 -9.31
C SER A 169 2.66 13.13 -9.60
N HIS A 170 3.69 13.75 -10.18
CA HIS A 170 3.69 15.14 -10.65
C HIS A 170 3.68 15.17 -12.17
N PHE A 171 2.64 14.56 -12.74
CA PHE A 171 2.51 14.34 -14.17
C PHE A 171 2.66 15.65 -14.96
N LYS A 172 3.55 15.60 -15.95
CA LYS A 172 3.71 16.61 -16.97
C LYS A 172 3.87 15.91 -18.31
N GLU A 173 2.87 16.05 -19.18
CA GLU A 173 2.72 15.29 -20.42
C GLU A 173 3.98 15.31 -21.32
N SER A 174 4.61 16.48 -21.45
CA SER A 174 5.81 16.67 -22.29
C SER A 174 6.98 15.77 -21.92
N ASP A 175 7.02 15.30 -20.67
CA ASP A 175 8.16 14.54 -20.15
C ASP A 175 8.03 13.04 -20.48
N TRP A 176 6.82 12.55 -20.80
CA TRP A 176 6.49 11.13 -21.01
C TRP A 176 6.73 10.64 -22.45
N THR A 177 7.94 10.92 -22.94
CA THR A 177 8.44 10.35 -24.20
C THR A 177 8.64 8.84 -24.09
N GLN A 178 8.78 8.15 -25.22
CA GLN A 178 9.17 6.73 -25.23
C GLN A 178 10.49 6.50 -24.51
N ILE A 179 11.48 7.37 -24.73
CA ILE A 179 12.80 7.30 -24.09
C ILE A 179 12.67 7.39 -22.57
N PHE A 180 11.91 8.36 -22.07
CA PHE A 180 11.72 8.53 -20.63
C PHE A 180 10.96 7.35 -20.01
N PHE A 181 9.97 6.81 -20.71
CA PHE A 181 9.26 5.61 -20.29
C PHE A 181 10.19 4.39 -20.21
N ASP A 182 11.05 4.18 -21.21
CA ASP A 182 12.01 3.09 -21.20
C ASP A 182 12.99 3.24 -20.03
N GLN A 183 13.52 4.44 -19.82
CA GLN A 183 14.37 4.76 -18.67
C GLN A 183 13.69 4.52 -17.32
N CYS A 184 12.38 4.75 -17.21
CA CYS A 184 11.65 4.44 -15.99
C CYS A 184 11.67 2.95 -15.66
N PHE A 185 11.49 2.09 -16.67
CA PHE A 185 11.57 0.65 -16.51
C PHE A 185 13.00 0.19 -16.21
N ASP A 186 14.00 0.74 -16.89
CA ASP A 186 15.41 0.39 -16.65
C ASP A 186 15.81 0.69 -15.20
N LYS A 187 15.30 1.79 -14.62
CA LYS A 187 15.53 2.14 -13.20
C LYS A 187 14.85 1.18 -12.24
N LEU A 188 13.61 0.78 -12.53
CA LEU A 188 12.90 -0.23 -11.73
C LEU A 188 13.62 -1.58 -11.79
N GLU A 189 14.03 -2.00 -12.98
CA GLU A 189 14.78 -3.24 -13.20
C GLU A 189 16.11 -3.21 -12.44
N ALA A 190 16.87 -2.12 -12.53
CA ALA A 190 18.12 -1.97 -11.79
C ALA A 190 17.92 -2.08 -10.27
N LEU A 191 16.89 -1.43 -9.70
CA LEU A 191 16.57 -1.58 -8.28
C LEU A 191 16.29 -3.05 -7.94
N LEU A 192 15.37 -3.71 -8.66
CA LEU A 192 14.96 -5.09 -8.36
C LEU A 192 16.11 -6.11 -8.55
N GLN A 193 16.96 -5.89 -9.54
CA GLN A 193 18.11 -6.73 -9.85
C GLN A 193 19.08 -6.85 -8.66
N TYR A 194 19.28 -5.77 -7.92
CA TYR A 194 20.26 -5.69 -6.83
C TYR A 194 19.66 -5.91 -5.44
N LEU A 195 18.34 -6.12 -5.32
CA LEU A 195 17.74 -6.53 -4.05
C LEU A 195 18.25 -7.92 -3.61
N PRO A 196 18.28 -8.21 -2.30
CA PRO A 196 18.70 -9.52 -1.77
C PRO A 196 17.58 -10.57 -1.93
N LEU A 197 17.18 -10.83 -3.16
CA LEU A 197 16.14 -11.79 -3.54
C LEU A 197 16.74 -13.07 -4.13
N LEU A 198 16.01 -14.17 -4.07
CA LEU A 198 16.37 -15.40 -4.75
C LEU A 198 16.40 -15.20 -6.28
N PRO A 199 17.30 -15.87 -7.03
CA PRO A 199 17.42 -15.71 -8.47
C PRO A 199 16.10 -15.90 -9.24
N ASP A 200 15.32 -16.93 -8.89
CA ASP A 200 14.05 -17.20 -9.54
C ASP A 200 13.03 -16.08 -9.30
N LYS A 201 12.99 -15.54 -8.08
CA LYS A 201 12.10 -14.43 -7.75
C LYS A 201 12.50 -13.14 -8.48
N LYS A 202 13.80 -12.87 -8.61
CA LYS A 202 14.29 -11.73 -9.42
C LYS A 202 13.85 -11.87 -10.86
N LYS A 203 14.09 -13.02 -11.47
CA LYS A 203 13.69 -13.30 -12.85
C LYS A 203 12.18 -13.10 -13.04
N GLU A 204 11.37 -13.68 -12.15
CA GLU A 204 9.91 -13.50 -12.16
C GLU A 204 9.49 -12.03 -12.16
N LEU A 205 10.12 -11.20 -11.32
CA LEU A 205 9.82 -9.77 -11.22
C LEU A 205 10.27 -8.98 -12.45
N LEU A 206 11.43 -9.30 -13.01
CA LEU A 206 11.95 -8.66 -14.23
C LEU A 206 11.10 -9.04 -15.45
N ASP A 207 10.68 -10.30 -15.55
CA ASP A 207 9.75 -10.77 -16.60
C ASP A 207 8.40 -10.05 -16.48
N GLN A 208 7.90 -9.84 -15.25
CA GLN A 208 6.69 -9.03 -15.02
C GLN A 208 6.88 -7.57 -15.45
N LEU A 209 7.99 -6.93 -15.11
CA LEU A 209 8.28 -5.56 -15.57
C LEU A 209 8.35 -5.48 -17.09
N CYS A 210 9.01 -6.42 -17.75
CA CYS A 210 9.07 -6.50 -19.21
C CYS A 210 7.67 -6.65 -19.84
N ALA A 211 6.81 -7.50 -19.26
CA ALA A 211 5.43 -7.66 -19.70
C ALA A 211 4.60 -6.36 -19.48
N TRP A 212 4.83 -5.63 -18.40
CA TRP A 212 4.21 -4.32 -18.17
C TRP A 212 4.71 -3.25 -19.14
N LYS A 213 6.00 -3.25 -19.47
CA LYS A 213 6.60 -2.32 -20.44
C LYS A 213 5.99 -2.49 -21.83
N THR A 214 5.76 -3.74 -22.24
CA THR A 214 5.27 -4.10 -23.59
C THR A 214 3.75 -4.10 -23.70
N GLU A 215 3.03 -4.63 -22.70
CA GLU A 215 1.58 -4.87 -22.75
C GLU A 215 0.79 -4.08 -21.72
N GLY A 216 1.43 -3.23 -20.92
CA GLY A 216 0.82 -2.62 -19.73
C GLY A 216 -0.46 -1.84 -20.02
N PHE A 217 -0.52 -1.12 -21.15
CA PHE A 217 -1.74 -0.40 -21.52
C PHE A 217 -2.90 -1.33 -21.80
N LYS A 218 -2.66 -2.41 -22.55
CA LYS A 218 -3.66 -3.44 -22.84
C LYS A 218 -4.14 -4.07 -21.54
N ARG A 219 -3.22 -4.40 -20.62
CA ARG A 219 -3.53 -4.95 -19.29
C ARG A 219 -4.41 -4.02 -18.45
N ILE A 220 -4.21 -2.71 -18.54
CA ILE A 220 -5.07 -1.73 -17.85
C ILE A 220 -6.46 -1.75 -18.46
N VAL A 221 -6.58 -1.64 -19.78
CA VAL A 221 -7.88 -1.63 -20.47
C VAL A 221 -8.64 -2.94 -20.25
N ASP A 222 -7.97 -4.09 -20.35
CA ASP A 222 -8.60 -5.39 -20.13
C ASP A 222 -9.15 -5.52 -18.69
N ASN A 223 -8.45 -4.97 -17.69
CA ASN A 223 -8.95 -4.90 -16.31
C ASN A 223 -10.13 -3.92 -16.18
N ASP A 224 -10.05 -2.72 -16.76
CA ASP A 224 -11.14 -1.73 -16.71
C ASP A 224 -12.43 -2.29 -17.34
N VAL A 225 -12.29 -3.00 -18.47
CA VAL A 225 -13.41 -3.67 -19.16
C VAL A 225 -13.98 -4.79 -18.30
N LYS A 226 -13.12 -5.58 -17.65
CA LYS A 226 -13.56 -6.63 -16.72
C LYS A 226 -14.34 -6.06 -15.53
N ASP A 227 -13.84 -5.00 -14.89
CA ASP A 227 -14.53 -4.33 -13.78
C ASP A 227 -15.88 -3.75 -14.22
N LEU A 228 -15.96 -3.17 -15.42
CA LEU A 228 -17.23 -2.69 -15.98
C LEU A 228 -18.22 -3.83 -16.24
N LEU A 229 -17.73 -4.97 -16.75
CA LEU A 229 -18.55 -6.15 -16.99
C LEU A 229 -19.10 -6.73 -15.68
N GLU A 230 -18.27 -6.85 -14.65
CA GLU A 230 -18.68 -7.31 -13.32
C GLU A 230 -19.72 -6.37 -12.70
N LYS A 231 -19.52 -5.04 -12.78
CA LYS A 231 -20.53 -4.06 -12.35
C LYS A 231 -21.85 -4.21 -13.09
N PHE A 232 -21.81 -4.39 -14.40
CA PHE A 232 -23.01 -4.57 -15.21
C PHE A 232 -23.76 -5.86 -14.84
N GLN A 233 -23.03 -6.96 -14.62
CA GLN A 233 -23.62 -8.23 -14.17
C GLN A 233 -24.26 -8.09 -12.79
N ASN A 234 -23.61 -7.42 -11.84
CA ASN A 234 -24.14 -7.20 -10.50
C ASN A 234 -25.43 -6.34 -10.51
N VAL A 235 -25.47 -5.27 -11.31
CA VAL A 235 -26.68 -4.44 -11.48
C VAL A 235 -27.81 -5.25 -12.11
N LYS A 236 -27.52 -6.07 -13.13
CA LYS A 236 -28.52 -6.90 -13.79
C LYS A 236 -29.06 -7.99 -12.84
N LEU A 237 -28.21 -8.60 -12.04
CA LEU A 237 -28.60 -9.58 -11.02
C LEU A 237 -29.47 -8.94 -9.93
N ALA A 238 -29.09 -7.77 -9.42
CA ALA A 238 -29.90 -7.03 -8.45
C ALA A 238 -31.30 -6.71 -9.01
N SER A 239 -31.39 -6.21 -10.25
CA SER A 239 -32.68 -5.93 -10.89
C SER A 239 -33.54 -7.18 -11.12
N ILE A 240 -32.94 -8.34 -11.32
CA ILE A 240 -33.68 -9.61 -11.44
C ILE A 240 -34.20 -10.05 -10.07
N ASN A 241 -33.39 -9.93 -9.02
CA ASN A 241 -33.80 -10.27 -7.67
C ASN A 241 -34.95 -9.38 -7.18
N ASP A 242 -34.88 -8.06 -7.42
CA ASP A 242 -35.97 -7.14 -7.06
C ASP A 242 -37.29 -7.54 -7.75
N LYS A 243 -37.23 -7.92 -9.04
CA LYS A 243 -38.41 -8.40 -9.78
C LYS A 243 -38.94 -9.74 -9.28
N LEU A 244 -38.07 -10.58 -8.73
CA LEU A 244 -38.48 -11.87 -8.17
C LEU A 244 -39.14 -11.69 -6.81
N ASP A 245 -38.66 -10.74 -6.00
CA ASP A 245 -39.28 -10.37 -4.73
C ASP A 245 -40.66 -9.72 -4.92
N ASP A 246 -40.84 -8.96 -6.02
CA ASP A 246 -42.13 -8.38 -6.40
C ASP A 246 -43.13 -9.40 -6.98
N MET A 247 -42.68 -10.61 -7.33
CA MET A 247 -43.58 -11.64 -7.84
C MET A 247 -44.38 -12.27 -6.70
N PRO A 248 -45.73 -12.22 -6.73
CA PRO A 248 -46.55 -12.81 -5.68
C PRO A 248 -46.27 -14.30 -5.58
N THR A 249 -46.03 -14.74 -4.35
CA THR A 249 -45.75 -16.15 -4.04
C THR A 249 -46.94 -17.03 -4.40
N ARG A 250 -46.69 -18.33 -4.53
CA ARG A 250 -47.76 -19.29 -4.82
C ARG A 250 -48.83 -19.27 -3.72
N GLU A 251 -48.45 -19.18 -2.44
CA GLU A 251 -49.41 -19.07 -1.35
C GLU A 251 -50.22 -17.76 -1.38
N GLU A 252 -49.61 -16.63 -1.77
CA GLU A 252 -50.34 -15.37 -1.92
C GLU A 252 -51.35 -15.44 -3.05
N ASN A 253 -50.97 -16.03 -4.19
CA ASN A 253 -51.89 -16.27 -5.31
C ASN A 253 -53.02 -17.23 -4.92
N GLU A 254 -52.72 -18.32 -4.21
CA GLU A 254 -53.73 -19.27 -3.71
C GLU A 254 -54.71 -18.57 -2.74
N ARG A 255 -54.24 -17.71 -1.82
CA ARG A 255 -55.11 -16.91 -0.93
C ARG A 255 -55.99 -15.93 -1.69
N VAL A 256 -55.47 -15.29 -2.74
CA VAL A 256 -56.25 -14.36 -3.57
C VAL A 256 -57.33 -15.14 -4.34
N ILE A 257 -56.99 -16.30 -4.90
CA ILE A 257 -57.94 -17.19 -5.60
C ILE A 257 -59.02 -17.68 -4.64
N GLU A 258 -58.65 -18.11 -3.43
CA GLU A 258 -59.61 -18.51 -2.38
C GLU A 258 -60.57 -17.36 -2.04
N LYS A 259 -60.06 -16.15 -1.80
CA LYS A 259 -60.90 -14.97 -1.54
C LYS A 259 -61.83 -14.66 -2.71
N LEU A 260 -61.34 -14.75 -3.95
CA LEU A 260 -62.15 -14.54 -5.16
C LEU A 260 -63.25 -15.59 -5.28
N SER A 261 -62.91 -16.86 -5.03
CA SER A 261 -63.86 -17.97 -5.09
C SER A 261 -64.95 -17.84 -4.03
N PHE A 262 -64.59 -17.41 -2.81
CA PHE A 262 -65.52 -17.11 -1.74
C PHE A 262 -66.44 -15.93 -2.11
N PHE A 263 -65.88 -14.86 -2.69
CA PHE A 263 -66.66 -13.72 -3.13
C PHE A 263 -67.65 -14.08 -4.25
N HIS A 264 -67.20 -14.86 -5.24
CA HIS A 264 -68.06 -15.35 -6.33
C HIS A 264 -69.21 -16.23 -5.80
N THR A 265 -68.89 -17.17 -4.91
CA THR A 265 -69.90 -18.06 -4.30
C THR A 265 -70.91 -17.25 -3.48
N SER A 266 -70.45 -16.28 -2.69
CA SER A 266 -71.31 -15.37 -1.91
C SER A 266 -72.22 -14.50 -2.79
N MET A 267 -71.73 -14.05 -3.96
CA MET A 267 -72.58 -13.34 -4.92
C MET A 267 -73.66 -14.24 -5.53
N MET A 268 -73.30 -15.44 -5.98
CA MET A 268 -74.27 -16.39 -6.57
C MET A 268 -75.35 -16.77 -5.54
N ASP A 269 -74.96 -17.05 -4.30
CA ASP A 269 -75.87 -17.32 -3.18
C ASP A 269 -76.84 -16.18 -2.87
N ARG A 270 -76.48 -14.93 -3.18
CA ARG A 270 -77.36 -13.75 -3.03
C ARG A 270 -78.29 -13.58 -4.21
N PHE A 271 -77.86 -13.96 -5.42
CA PHE A 271 -78.70 -13.94 -6.61
C PHE A 271 -79.76 -15.05 -6.59
N ASP A 272 -79.44 -16.23 -6.05
CA ASP A 272 -80.39 -17.36 -5.93
C ASP A 272 -81.47 -17.14 -4.83
N ARG A 273 -81.37 -16.06 -4.05
CA ARG A 273 -82.31 -15.69 -2.98
C ARG A 273 -83.24 -14.51 -3.34
N VAL A 274 -83.23 -14.08 -4.59
CA VAL A 274 -84.12 -13.03 -5.15
C VAL A 274 -85.07 -13.67 -6.15
#